data_AF-A0A1G2T2R0-F1
#
_entry.id   AF-A0A1G2T2R0-F1
#
_cell.length_a   1.000
_cell.length_b   1.000
_cell.length_c   1.000
_cell.angle_alpha   90.00
_cell.angle_beta   90.00
_cell.angle_gamma   90.00
#
_symmetry.space_group_name_H-M   'P 1'
#
loop_
_entity.id
_entity.type
_entity.pdbx_description
1 polymer ?
#
loop_
_entity_poly.entity_id
_entity_poly.type
_entity_poly.pdbx_seq_one_letter_code
_entity_poly.pdbx_strand_id
1 'polypeptide(L)'
;MTKIISVVLSVIFGILVVSLVANAVTTISTNIATDGNATITGTLGVTGHTTLTTASSTITSQTGNFLVNGYATTTATNGNIATAGTLTVVGHSTFATASSTITSQTGNFLVNGYATTTATNGNIATAGTLTVTGASTLTGASTLTGDVTMSGGDGALVITTSNSATSTIQVGCVQMFATSTATAVRLLFHASSTISTTVSGTAAGYMLWGYGTCPF
;
A
#
# COMPACT_ATOMS: atom_id res chain seq x y z
N MET A 1 -88.33 33.23 2.49
CA MET A 1 -87.05 33.24 1.73
C MET A 1 -85.90 33.92 2.47
N THR A 2 -86.11 35.04 3.15
CA THR A 2 -85.05 35.83 3.82
C THR A 2 -84.28 35.11 4.94
N LYS A 3 -84.93 34.27 5.76
CA LYS A 3 -84.25 33.52 6.83
C LYS A 3 -83.26 32.48 6.30
N ILE A 4 -83.60 31.80 5.20
CA ILE A 4 -82.74 30.77 4.59
C ILE A 4 -81.53 31.42 3.93
N ILE A 5 -81.73 32.54 3.21
CA ILE A 5 -80.63 33.29 2.57
C ILE A 5 -79.66 33.83 3.63
N SER A 6 -80.16 34.31 4.77
CA SER A 6 -79.32 34.81 5.88
C SER A 6 -78.43 33.71 6.48
N VAL A 7 -78.98 32.52 6.72
CA VAL A 7 -78.22 31.37 7.25
C VAL A 7 -77.16 30.91 6.26
N VAL A 8 -77.51 30.79 4.98
CA VAL A 8 -76.57 30.38 3.92
C VAL A 8 -75.43 31.40 3.80
N LEU A 9 -75.75 32.70 3.80
CA LEU A 9 -74.75 33.75 3.72
C LEU A 9 -73.82 33.74 4.93
N SER A 10 -74.36 33.50 6.14
CA SER A 10 -73.57 33.38 7.37
C SER A 10 -72.61 32.19 7.34
N VAL A 11 -73.03 31.03 6.83
CA VAL A 11 -72.16 29.83 6.74
C VAL A 11 -71.06 30.05 5.71
N ILE A 12 -71.39 30.62 4.55
CA ILE A 12 -70.40 30.96 3.52
C ILE A 12 -69.39 31.97 4.06
N PHE A 13 -69.84 33.01 4.76
CA PHE A 13 -68.95 33.99 5.37
C PHE A 13 -68.06 33.36 6.45
N GLY A 14 -68.60 32.46 7.28
CA GLY A 14 -67.84 31.73 8.29
C GLY A 14 -66.74 30.86 7.68
N ILE A 15 -67.06 30.10 6.63
CA ILE A 15 -66.07 29.25 5.93
C ILE A 15 -65.02 30.12 5.23
N LEU A 16 -65.43 31.24 4.62
CA LEU A 16 -64.52 32.17 3.95
C LEU A 16 -63.53 32.80 4.94
N VAL A 17 -64.02 33.25 6.10
CA VAL A 17 -63.17 33.80 7.17
C VAL A 17 -62.18 32.74 7.63
N VAL A 18 -62.63 31.54 8.02
CA VAL A 18 -61.74 30.45 8.47
C VAL A 18 -60.69 30.11 7.40
N SER A 19 -61.09 30.03 6.13
CA SER A 19 -60.17 29.75 5.03
C SER A 19 -59.15 30.89 4.81
N LEU A 20 -59.55 32.15 4.96
CA LEU A 20 -58.65 33.30 4.86
C LEU A 20 -57.65 33.35 6.02
N VAL A 21 -58.07 33.10 7.26
CA VAL A 21 -57.13 33.09 8.42
C VAL A 21 -56.24 31.86 8.44
N ALA A 22 -56.69 30.71 7.94
CA ALA A 22 -55.86 29.50 7.87
C ALA A 22 -54.80 29.55 6.76
N ASN A 23 -55.05 30.27 5.67
CA ASN A 23 -54.11 30.45 4.56
C ASN A 23 -53.19 31.68 4.72
N ALA A 24 -53.42 32.53 5.73
CA ALA A 24 -52.49 33.58 6.12
C ALA A 24 -51.28 32.98 6.84
N VAL A 25 -50.12 33.65 6.77
CA VAL A 25 -48.89 33.26 7.47
C VAL A 25 -49.20 33.02 8.95
N THR A 26 -49.35 31.76 9.34
CA THR A 26 -49.61 31.37 10.72
C THR A 26 -48.26 31.20 11.40
N THR A 27 -47.85 32.20 12.19
CA THR A 27 -46.74 32.02 13.12
C THR A 27 -47.23 31.21 14.30
N ILE A 28 -46.82 29.94 14.36
CA ILE A 28 -47.04 29.10 15.55
C ILE A 28 -45.90 29.43 16.52
N SER A 29 -46.22 30.11 17.63
CA SER A 29 -45.25 30.51 18.66
C SER A 29 -45.07 29.45 19.77
N THR A 30 -45.66 28.27 19.60
CA THR A 30 -45.66 27.17 20.57
C THR A 30 -45.22 25.85 19.93
N ASN A 31 -45.22 24.77 20.71
CA ASN A 31 -44.92 23.43 20.21
C ASN A 31 -45.96 22.96 19.18
N ILE A 32 -45.51 22.16 18.22
CA ILE A 32 -46.34 21.43 17.26
C ILE A 32 -46.23 19.95 17.58
N ALA A 33 -47.36 19.29 17.80
CA ALA A 33 -47.47 17.84 17.89
C ALA A 33 -48.47 17.37 16.83
N THR A 34 -48.06 16.42 16.00
CA THR A 34 -48.91 15.83 14.96
C THR A 34 -49.01 14.33 15.21
N ASP A 35 -50.22 13.77 15.20
CA ASP A 35 -50.44 12.31 15.29
C ASP A 35 -50.05 11.57 13.99
N GLY A 36 -49.73 12.32 12.94
CA GLY A 36 -49.32 11.81 11.63
C GLY A 36 -48.11 12.54 11.06
N ASN A 37 -47.91 12.40 9.76
CA ASN A 37 -46.80 13.00 9.04
C ASN A 37 -46.96 14.52 8.87
N ALA A 38 -45.88 15.27 9.08
CA ALA A 38 -45.76 16.65 8.65
C ALA A 38 -45.06 16.70 7.29
N THR A 39 -45.66 17.36 6.30
CA THR A 39 -45.05 17.62 4.99
C THR A 39 -44.64 19.08 4.91
N ILE A 40 -43.32 19.35 4.81
CA ILE A 40 -42.79 20.69 4.54
C ILE A 40 -42.39 20.74 3.06
N THR A 41 -43.08 21.56 2.26
CA THR A 41 -42.78 21.75 0.84
C THR A 41 -41.68 22.78 0.59
N GLY A 42 -41.39 23.62 1.59
CA GLY A 42 -40.33 24.61 1.59
C GLY A 42 -39.09 24.18 2.39
N THR A 43 -38.32 25.15 2.87
CA THR A 43 -37.17 24.92 3.75
C THR A 43 -37.61 24.78 5.20
N LEU A 44 -37.13 23.73 5.88
CA LEU A 44 -37.21 23.62 7.34
C LEU A 44 -35.89 24.13 7.93
N GLY A 45 -35.93 25.26 8.65
CA GLY A 45 -34.81 25.74 9.44
C GLY A 45 -34.87 25.16 10.85
N VAL A 46 -33.84 24.45 11.29
CA VAL A 46 -33.70 23.98 12.67
C VAL A 46 -32.40 24.52 13.24
N THR A 47 -32.49 25.29 14.33
CA THR A 47 -31.33 25.89 15.01
C THR A 47 -30.86 25.07 16.23
N GLY A 48 -31.67 24.10 16.67
CA GLY A 48 -31.39 23.24 17.81
C GLY A 48 -30.96 21.83 17.42
N HIS A 49 -30.85 20.96 18.42
CA HIS A 49 -30.63 19.53 18.22
C HIS A 49 -31.93 18.87 17.72
N THR A 50 -31.82 18.05 16.68
CA THR A 50 -32.93 17.24 16.17
C THR A 50 -32.62 15.77 16.39
N THR A 51 -33.56 15.03 16.96
CA THR A 51 -33.48 13.57 17.06
C THR A 51 -34.39 12.97 16.00
N LEU A 52 -33.82 12.27 15.01
CA LEU A 52 -34.58 11.45 14.07
C LEU A 52 -34.24 9.98 14.32
N THR A 53 -35.24 9.21 14.74
CA THR A 53 -35.06 7.75 14.95
C THR A 53 -34.75 7.04 13.64
N THR A 54 -35.38 7.48 12.55
CA THR A 54 -35.14 7.00 11.19
C THR A 54 -35.17 8.19 10.24
N ALA A 55 -34.05 8.45 9.57
CA ALA A 55 -33.94 9.49 8.55
C ALA A 55 -33.46 8.85 7.25
N SER A 56 -34.14 9.17 6.15
CA SER A 56 -33.61 9.01 4.80
C SER A 56 -33.46 10.41 4.23
N SER A 57 -32.26 10.77 3.79
CA SER A 57 -31.96 12.11 3.31
C SER A 57 -31.01 12.05 2.13
N THR A 58 -31.25 12.88 1.12
CA THR A 58 -30.28 13.15 0.06
C THR A 58 -29.47 14.37 0.47
N ILE A 59 -28.29 14.15 1.02
CA ILE A 59 -27.38 15.23 1.41
C ILE A 59 -26.51 15.59 0.20
N THR A 60 -26.75 16.75 -0.41
CA THR A 60 -25.92 17.25 -1.52
C THR A 60 -24.71 18.06 -1.05
N SER A 61 -24.81 18.66 0.14
CA SER A 61 -23.73 19.41 0.78
C SER A 61 -23.95 19.42 2.29
N GLN A 62 -22.90 19.15 3.05
CA GLN A 62 -22.86 19.32 4.50
C GLN A 62 -21.61 20.13 4.84
N THR A 63 -21.77 21.15 5.68
CA THR A 63 -20.64 21.92 6.21
C THR A 63 -20.42 21.50 7.67
N GLY A 64 -19.16 21.31 8.06
CA GLY A 64 -18.79 20.84 9.40
C GLY A 64 -18.57 19.34 9.49
N ASN A 65 -18.66 18.80 10.70
CA ASN A 65 -18.36 17.39 10.97
C ASN A 65 -19.58 16.50 10.71
N PHE A 66 -19.37 15.39 10.00
CA PHE A 66 -20.31 14.28 9.95
C PHE A 66 -19.81 13.17 10.87
N LEU A 67 -20.53 12.93 11.98
CA LEU A 67 -20.19 11.86 12.92
C LEU A 67 -21.12 10.68 12.72
N VAL A 68 -20.55 9.49 12.50
CA VAL A 68 -21.28 8.23 12.41
C VAL A 68 -20.84 7.34 13.57
N ASN A 69 -21.71 7.12 14.56
CA ASN A 69 -21.42 6.28 15.73
C ASN A 69 -21.61 4.76 15.42
N GLY A 70 -21.52 4.40 14.15
CA GLY A 70 -21.81 3.06 13.62
C GLY A 70 -21.13 2.89 12.26
N TYR A 71 -21.74 2.09 11.38
CA TYR A 71 -21.19 1.88 10.04
C TYR A 71 -21.58 3.02 9.09
N ALA A 72 -20.60 3.54 8.37
CA ALA A 72 -20.81 4.34 7.16
C ALA A 72 -20.61 3.43 5.95
N THR A 73 -21.67 3.19 5.17
CA THR A 73 -21.62 2.33 3.98
C THR A 73 -21.89 3.17 2.73
N THR A 74 -20.98 3.11 1.75
CA THR A 74 -21.15 3.73 0.43
C THR A 74 -21.57 2.68 -0.59
N THR A 75 -22.79 2.78 -1.13
CA THR A 75 -23.36 1.77 -2.05
C THR A 75 -23.59 2.28 -3.48
N ALA A 76 -23.21 3.53 -3.79
CA ALA A 76 -23.32 4.07 -5.14
C ALA A 76 -22.53 3.21 -6.15
N THR A 77 -22.93 3.21 -7.42
CA THR A 77 -22.33 2.37 -8.47
C THR A 77 -20.80 2.52 -8.59
N ASN A 78 -20.26 3.68 -8.23
CA ASN A 78 -18.82 3.92 -8.15
C ASN A 78 -18.25 3.75 -6.73
N GLY A 79 -19.05 3.84 -5.66
CA GLY A 79 -18.63 3.62 -4.27
C GLY A 79 -17.45 4.47 -3.79
N ASN A 80 -17.09 5.53 -4.52
CA ASN A 80 -15.84 6.25 -4.31
C ASN A 80 -15.93 7.14 -3.06
N ILE A 81 -14.90 7.06 -2.21
CA ILE A 81 -14.64 8.01 -1.13
C ILE A 81 -13.41 8.83 -1.52
N ALA A 82 -13.59 10.13 -1.74
CA ALA A 82 -12.51 11.06 -1.95
C ALA A 82 -12.27 11.86 -0.66
N THR A 83 -11.09 11.73 -0.07
CA THR A 83 -10.67 12.52 1.09
C THR A 83 -9.63 13.54 0.63
N ALA A 84 -9.98 14.83 0.67
CA ALA A 84 -9.03 15.89 0.31
C ALA A 84 -7.89 16.05 1.34
N GLY A 85 -8.10 15.56 2.56
CA GLY A 85 -7.12 15.54 3.64
C GLY A 85 -6.63 14.14 3.98
N THR A 86 -6.19 13.96 5.23
CA THR A 86 -5.71 12.67 5.74
C THR A 86 -6.86 11.75 6.12
N LEU A 87 -6.81 10.50 5.67
CA LEU A 87 -7.59 9.41 6.26
C LEU A 87 -6.76 8.75 7.37
N THR A 88 -7.21 8.88 8.63
CA THR A 88 -6.60 8.15 9.76
C THR A 88 -7.45 6.93 10.08
N VAL A 89 -6.85 5.74 10.02
CA VAL A 89 -7.49 4.49 10.43
C VAL A 89 -6.74 3.94 11.65
N VAL A 90 -7.41 3.88 12.80
CA VAL A 90 -6.83 3.34 14.05
C VAL A 90 -6.98 1.81 14.11
N GLY A 91 -7.95 1.24 13.38
CA GLY A 91 -8.18 -0.19 13.26
C GLY A 91 -7.57 -0.81 12.00
N HIS A 92 -7.95 -2.06 11.71
CA HIS A 92 -7.56 -2.73 10.47
C HIS A 92 -8.40 -2.21 9.29
N SER A 93 -7.76 -2.05 8.13
CA SER A 93 -8.45 -1.93 6.85
C SER A 93 -8.28 -3.24 6.08
N THR A 94 -9.39 -3.80 5.59
CA THR A 94 -9.37 -4.95 4.71
C THR A 94 -9.73 -4.48 3.30
N PHE A 95 -8.82 -4.67 2.35
CA PHE A 95 -9.05 -4.40 0.94
C PHE A 95 -9.05 -5.71 0.18
N ALA A 96 -10.19 -6.10 -0.41
CA ALA A 96 -10.27 -7.31 -1.22
C ALA A 96 -9.41 -7.18 -2.49
N THR A 97 -9.39 -5.99 -3.10
CA THR A 97 -8.53 -5.63 -4.23
C THR A 97 -8.05 -4.21 -4.03
N ALA A 98 -6.79 -4.03 -3.62
CA ALA A 98 -6.15 -2.72 -3.54
C ALA A 98 -5.22 -2.53 -4.73
N SER A 99 -5.54 -1.58 -5.61
CA SER A 99 -4.56 -0.97 -6.50
C SER A 99 -4.22 0.39 -5.93
N SER A 100 -3.01 0.53 -5.40
CA SER A 100 -2.54 1.80 -4.84
C SER A 100 -1.38 2.32 -5.68
N THR A 101 -1.39 3.61 -5.98
CA THR A 101 -0.21 4.31 -6.50
C THR A 101 0.43 5.02 -5.30
N ILE A 102 1.42 4.39 -4.69
CA ILE A 102 2.16 4.97 -3.57
C ILE A 102 3.34 5.75 -4.16
N THR A 103 3.26 7.07 -4.17
CA THR A 103 4.35 7.95 -4.64
C THR A 103 5.37 8.26 -3.55
N SER A 104 4.95 8.21 -2.29
CA SER A 104 5.82 8.41 -1.13
C SER A 104 5.20 7.73 0.10
N GLN A 105 6.00 6.95 0.81
CA GLN A 105 5.66 6.40 2.12
C GLN A 105 6.78 6.74 3.09
N THR A 106 6.40 7.29 4.25
CA THR A 106 7.33 7.46 5.37
C THR A 106 7.08 6.36 6.39
N GLY A 107 8.15 5.73 6.88
CA GLY A 107 8.07 4.60 7.81
C GLY A 107 8.20 3.24 7.11
N ASN A 108 7.70 2.20 7.78
CA ASN A 108 7.84 0.82 7.32
C ASN A 108 6.67 0.38 6.44
N PHE A 109 6.98 -0.25 5.30
CA PHE A 109 6.00 -1.00 4.52
C PHE A 109 6.08 -2.48 4.88
N LEU A 110 5.05 -3.01 5.56
CA LEU A 110 5.00 -4.43 5.92
C LEU A 110 4.15 -5.19 4.91
N VAL A 111 4.73 -6.22 4.29
CA VAL A 111 4.04 -7.14 3.39
C VAL A 111 4.05 -8.53 4.03
N ASN A 112 2.90 -9.00 4.50
CA ASN A 112 2.75 -10.34 5.08
C ASN A 112 2.48 -11.41 4.00
N GLY A 113 3.28 -11.40 2.95
CA GLY A 113 3.09 -12.20 1.74
C GLY A 113 4.16 -11.91 0.70
N TYR A 114 3.84 -12.12 -0.58
CA TYR A 114 4.75 -11.81 -1.68
C TYR A 114 4.68 -10.33 -2.06
N ALA A 115 5.84 -9.72 -2.27
CA ALA A 115 5.97 -8.46 -2.98
C ALA A 115 6.47 -8.73 -4.39
N THR A 116 5.70 -8.35 -5.41
CA THR A 116 6.04 -8.56 -6.83
C THR A 116 6.14 -7.22 -7.54
N THR A 117 7.26 -6.97 -8.22
CA THR A 117 7.47 -5.78 -9.05
C THR A 117 7.32 -6.12 -10.53
N THR A 118 6.32 -5.54 -11.20
CA THR A 118 5.99 -5.86 -12.61
C THR A 118 6.16 -4.69 -13.57
N ALA A 119 6.63 -3.53 -13.11
CA ALA A 119 6.90 -2.38 -13.97
C ALA A 119 7.95 -2.73 -15.03
N THR A 120 7.96 -2.03 -16.17
CA THR A 120 8.85 -2.30 -17.32
C THR A 120 10.34 -2.35 -16.95
N ASN A 121 10.75 -1.66 -15.88
CA ASN A 121 12.11 -1.72 -15.34
C ASN A 121 12.26 -2.65 -14.12
N GLY A 122 11.19 -3.02 -13.42
CA GLY A 122 11.19 -3.98 -12.30
C GLY A 122 12.18 -3.70 -11.15
N ASN A 123 12.70 -2.47 -11.02
CA ASN A 123 13.89 -2.20 -10.22
C ASN A 123 13.63 -2.04 -8.70
N ILE A 124 14.38 -2.85 -7.95
CA ILE A 124 14.77 -2.86 -6.52
C ILE A 124 15.76 -1.78 -6.01
N ALA A 125 15.38 -0.53 -5.74
CA ALA A 125 16.34 0.42 -5.12
C ALA A 125 16.25 0.40 -3.59
N THR A 126 17.32 -0.01 -2.90
CA THR A 126 17.44 0.05 -1.43
C THR A 126 18.61 0.95 -1.05
N ALA A 127 18.38 1.98 -0.22
CA ALA A 127 19.45 2.86 0.26
C ALA A 127 20.27 2.22 1.40
N GLY A 128 19.68 1.26 2.11
CA GLY A 128 20.32 0.50 3.17
C GLY A 128 20.59 -0.96 2.77
N THR A 129 20.76 -1.82 3.77
CA THR A 129 21.00 -3.25 3.56
C THR A 129 19.70 -3.99 3.24
N LEU A 130 19.77 -4.93 2.28
CA LEU A 130 18.74 -5.94 2.09
C LEU A 130 19.13 -7.21 2.85
N THR A 131 18.38 -7.56 3.89
CA THR A 131 18.56 -8.82 4.62
C THR A 131 17.61 -9.89 4.07
N VAL A 132 18.15 -11.05 3.70
CA VAL A 132 17.38 -12.21 3.26
C VAL A 132 17.72 -13.39 4.18
N THR A 133 16.75 -13.84 4.97
CA THR A 133 16.93 -14.99 5.89
C THR A 133 16.78 -16.33 5.16
N GLY A 134 16.00 -16.35 4.06
CA GLY A 134 15.79 -17.52 3.22
C GLY A 134 16.79 -17.62 2.07
N ALA A 135 16.54 -18.57 1.16
CA ALA A 135 17.27 -18.64 -0.10
C ALA A 135 16.88 -17.48 -1.02
N SER A 136 17.84 -16.99 -1.80
CA SER A 136 17.61 -16.06 -2.91
C SER A 136 18.10 -16.70 -4.21
N THR A 137 17.30 -16.58 -5.27
CA THR A 137 17.62 -17.11 -6.60
C THR A 137 17.64 -15.95 -7.59
N LEU A 138 18.81 -15.68 -8.18
CA LEU A 138 18.97 -14.71 -9.25
C LEU A 138 19.17 -15.49 -10.55
N THR A 139 18.21 -15.38 -11.48
CA THR A 139 18.22 -16.12 -12.76
C THR A 139 18.93 -15.37 -13.88
N GLY A 140 19.11 -14.05 -13.72
CA GLY A 140 19.87 -13.19 -14.63
C GLY A 140 21.30 -12.96 -14.17
N ALA A 141 21.98 -12.05 -14.86
CA ALA A 141 23.29 -11.58 -14.43
C ALA A 141 23.21 -10.93 -13.04
N SER A 142 24.17 -11.26 -12.17
CA SER A 142 24.32 -10.65 -10.87
C SER A 142 25.67 -9.92 -10.80
N THR A 143 25.66 -8.68 -10.33
CA THR A 143 26.87 -7.88 -10.12
C THR A 143 26.92 -7.48 -8.66
N LEU A 144 27.92 -7.98 -7.95
CA LEU A 144 28.23 -7.59 -6.57
C LEU A 144 29.48 -6.74 -6.62
N THR A 145 29.50 -5.65 -5.85
CA THR A 145 30.65 -4.74 -5.75
C THR A 145 31.11 -4.67 -4.30
N GLY A 146 32.40 -4.38 -4.11
CA GLY A 146 33.03 -4.46 -2.79
C GLY A 146 33.33 -5.90 -2.37
N ASP A 147 33.43 -6.09 -1.05
CA ASP A 147 33.76 -7.40 -0.49
C ASP A 147 32.55 -8.34 -0.53
N VAL A 148 32.75 -9.53 -1.10
CA VAL A 148 31.75 -10.59 -1.10
C VAL A 148 32.23 -11.70 -0.17
N THR A 149 31.54 -11.86 0.95
CA THR A 149 31.77 -12.99 1.86
C THR A 149 30.71 -14.05 1.62
N MET A 150 31.13 -15.22 1.12
CA MET A 150 30.28 -16.40 0.99
C MET A 150 30.63 -17.37 2.11
N SER A 151 29.87 -17.33 3.20
CA SER A 151 29.96 -18.32 4.29
C SER A 151 28.82 -19.31 4.12
N GLY A 152 29.11 -20.50 3.62
CA GLY A 152 28.13 -21.59 3.54
C GLY A 152 28.17 -22.45 4.80
N GLY A 153 27.06 -23.11 5.13
CA GLY A 153 27.14 -24.43 5.77
C GLY A 153 27.87 -25.43 4.87
N ASP A 154 27.75 -26.74 5.09
CA ASP A 154 28.54 -27.84 4.46
C ASP A 154 28.65 -27.88 2.91
N GLY A 155 28.07 -26.95 2.16
CA GLY A 155 28.15 -26.87 0.69
C GLY A 155 29.38 -26.14 0.14
N ALA A 156 29.96 -26.67 -0.94
CA ALA A 156 31.01 -26.01 -1.70
C ALA A 156 30.49 -24.84 -2.55
N LEU A 157 31.35 -23.84 -2.83
CA LEU A 157 31.10 -22.89 -3.92
C LEU A 157 31.21 -23.64 -5.25
N VAL A 158 30.06 -23.86 -5.91
CA VAL A 158 30.00 -24.52 -7.22
C VAL A 158 29.68 -23.47 -8.28
N ILE A 159 30.63 -23.27 -9.20
CA ILE A 159 30.45 -22.41 -10.38
C ILE A 159 30.22 -23.33 -11.57
N THR A 160 28.96 -23.60 -11.89
CA THR A 160 28.59 -24.40 -13.07
C THR A 160 28.48 -23.49 -14.28
N THR A 161 29.16 -23.85 -15.35
CA THR A 161 29.24 -23.06 -16.58
C THR A 161 28.65 -23.86 -17.73
N SER A 162 27.64 -23.33 -18.44
CA SER A 162 27.28 -23.89 -19.74
C SER A 162 28.37 -23.51 -20.73
N ASN A 163 29.02 -24.50 -21.35
CA ASN A 163 30.17 -24.40 -22.26
C ASN A 163 29.99 -23.52 -23.52
N SER A 164 28.90 -22.76 -23.64
CA SER A 164 28.62 -21.84 -24.73
C SER A 164 29.12 -20.40 -24.47
N ALA A 165 29.58 -20.11 -23.25
CA ALA A 165 30.19 -18.82 -22.88
C ALA A 165 31.52 -19.04 -22.14
N THR A 166 32.53 -18.22 -22.44
CA THR A 166 33.80 -18.19 -21.70
C THR A 166 33.53 -17.82 -20.25
N SER A 167 33.74 -18.77 -19.35
CA SER A 167 33.68 -18.50 -17.91
C SER A 167 35.08 -18.18 -17.42
N THR A 168 35.25 -16.97 -16.89
CA THR A 168 36.54 -16.46 -16.41
C THR A 168 36.39 -16.05 -14.96
N ILE A 169 37.33 -16.50 -14.13
CA ILE A 169 37.53 -16.02 -12.77
C ILE A 169 38.86 -15.28 -12.79
N GLN A 170 38.82 -13.96 -12.67
CA GLN A 170 40.02 -13.15 -12.48
C GLN A 170 40.14 -12.83 -10.99
N VAL A 171 41.15 -13.42 -10.36
CA VAL A 171 41.47 -13.22 -8.95
C VAL A 171 42.91 -12.75 -8.85
N GLY A 172 43.19 -11.76 -8.01
CA GLY A 172 44.56 -11.29 -7.79
C GLY A 172 45.42 -12.35 -7.10
N CYS A 173 44.83 -13.10 -6.18
CA CYS A 173 45.44 -14.23 -5.51
C CYS A 173 44.35 -15.15 -4.94
N VAL A 174 44.71 -16.40 -4.64
CA VAL A 174 43.84 -17.33 -3.91
C VAL A 174 44.57 -17.76 -2.65
N GLN A 175 44.03 -17.39 -1.49
CA GLN A 175 44.49 -17.84 -0.18
C GLN A 175 43.49 -18.85 0.38
N MET A 176 44.01 -19.92 0.96
CA MET A 176 43.24 -20.98 1.60
C MET A 176 43.77 -21.19 3.02
N PHE A 177 42.86 -21.48 3.94
CA PHE A 177 43.20 -21.92 5.28
C PHE A 177 42.90 -23.41 5.34
N ALA A 178 43.92 -24.25 5.50
CA ALA A 178 43.68 -25.66 5.77
C ALA A 178 43.14 -25.79 7.20
N THR A 179 42.11 -26.60 7.40
CA THR A 179 41.50 -26.89 8.71
C THR A 179 42.50 -27.44 9.75
N SER A 180 43.68 -27.89 9.30
CA SER A 180 44.71 -28.52 10.12
C SER A 180 45.99 -27.70 10.34
N THR A 181 46.13 -26.49 9.78
CA THR A 181 47.34 -25.67 9.97
C THR A 181 47.02 -24.21 10.26
N ALA A 182 47.70 -23.63 11.26
CA ALA A 182 47.59 -22.20 11.58
C ALA A 182 48.15 -21.28 10.47
N THR A 183 48.96 -21.82 9.55
CA THR A 183 49.56 -21.07 8.45
C THR A 183 48.66 -21.12 7.22
N ALA A 184 48.30 -19.95 6.69
CA ALA A 184 47.62 -19.85 5.39
C ALA A 184 48.51 -20.40 4.26
N VAL A 185 47.89 -21.06 3.29
CA VAL A 185 48.51 -21.48 2.04
C VAL A 185 47.90 -20.67 0.90
N ARG A 186 48.68 -20.40 -0.14
CA ARG A 186 48.24 -19.67 -1.32
C ARG A 186 48.53 -20.45 -2.58
N LEU A 187 47.72 -20.19 -3.61
CA LEU A 187 47.92 -20.68 -4.96
C LEU A 187 48.68 -19.65 -5.78
N LEU A 188 49.80 -20.05 -6.38
CA LEU A 188 50.65 -19.22 -7.22
C LEU A 188 50.54 -19.70 -8.66
N PHE A 189 50.04 -18.84 -9.55
CA PHE A 189 49.92 -19.11 -10.98
C PHE A 189 51.12 -18.53 -11.72
N HIS A 190 51.72 -19.30 -12.61
CA HIS A 190 52.88 -18.87 -13.38
C HIS A 190 52.78 -19.27 -14.85
N ALA A 191 53.40 -18.45 -15.71
CA ALA A 191 53.52 -18.76 -17.13
C ALA A 191 54.46 -19.94 -17.38
N SER A 192 54.12 -20.81 -18.33
CA SER A 192 54.92 -21.99 -18.72
C SER A 192 56.40 -21.66 -19.01
N SER A 193 56.68 -20.47 -19.54
CA SER A 193 58.04 -20.00 -19.90
C SER A 193 58.99 -19.74 -18.72
N THR A 194 58.53 -19.82 -17.47
CA THR A 194 59.33 -19.47 -16.28
C THR A 194 59.98 -20.66 -15.55
N ILE A 195 59.72 -21.92 -15.93
CA ILE A 195 60.31 -23.10 -15.26
C ILE A 195 60.85 -24.13 -16.27
N SER A 196 62.01 -24.72 -15.93
CA SER A 196 62.74 -25.75 -16.67
C SER A 196 62.29 -27.19 -16.35
N THR A 197 60.98 -27.45 -16.21
CA THR A 197 60.46 -28.81 -16.02
C THR A 197 59.48 -29.15 -17.14
N THR A 198 59.72 -30.25 -17.83
CA THR A 198 58.86 -30.75 -18.92
C THR A 198 57.49 -31.13 -18.37
N VAL A 199 56.48 -30.31 -18.64
CA VAL A 199 55.08 -30.65 -18.37
C VAL A 199 54.55 -31.40 -19.60
N SER A 200 54.08 -32.62 -19.41
CA SER A 200 53.50 -33.43 -20.51
C SER A 200 52.10 -32.93 -20.86
N GLY A 201 51.90 -32.51 -22.12
CA GLY A 201 50.63 -32.03 -22.67
C GLY A 201 50.63 -30.55 -23.04
N THR A 202 49.55 -30.07 -23.66
CA THR A 202 49.37 -28.66 -24.05
C THR A 202 49.10 -27.79 -22.81
N ALA A 203 50.13 -27.46 -22.04
CA ALA A 203 50.01 -26.67 -20.81
C ALA A 203 50.37 -25.18 -21.05
N ALA A 204 49.43 -24.27 -20.77
CA ALA A 204 49.64 -22.82 -20.89
C ALA A 204 50.30 -22.18 -19.63
N GLY A 205 50.35 -22.88 -18.50
CA GLY A 205 50.92 -22.42 -17.23
C GLY A 205 50.91 -23.52 -16.16
N TYR A 206 51.48 -23.23 -14.98
CA TYR A 206 51.52 -24.16 -13.84
C TYR A 206 51.06 -23.50 -12.54
N MET A 207 50.66 -24.33 -11.57
CA MET A 207 50.20 -23.90 -10.24
C MET A 207 51.12 -24.46 -9.15
N LEU A 208 51.53 -23.60 -8.21
CA LEU A 208 52.31 -23.96 -7.03
C LEU A 208 51.56 -23.60 -5.75
N TRP A 209 51.74 -24.40 -4.70
CA TRP A 209 51.33 -24.07 -3.35
C TRP A 209 52.47 -23.38 -2.60
N GLY A 210 52.21 -22.23 -1.99
CA GLY A 210 53.17 -21.53 -1.13
C GLY A 210 52.58 -21.19 0.23
N TYR A 211 53.41 -21.08 1.26
CA TYR A 211 52.98 -20.57 2.56
C TYR A 211 52.90 -19.03 2.55
N GLY A 212 51.94 -18.46 3.29
CA GLY A 212 51.80 -17.01 3.49
C GLY A 212 50.40 -16.48 3.17
N THR A 213 50.23 -15.15 3.26
CA THR A 213 48.96 -14.45 3.01
C THR A 213 48.97 -13.63 1.71
N CYS A 214 47.78 -13.24 1.26
CA CYS A 214 47.52 -12.24 0.22
C CYS A 214 47.46 -10.80 0.79
N PRO A 215 47.69 -9.75 -0.02
CA PRO A 215 48.37 -9.74 -1.33
C PRO A 215 49.90 -9.90 -1.17
N PHE A 216 50.61 -10.15 -2.27
CA PHE A 216 52.08 -10.33 -2.32
C PHE A 216 52.77 -9.17 -3.04
#